data_AF-A0A964MCQ6-F1
#
_entry.id   AF-A0A964MCQ6-F1
#
_cell.length_a   1.000
_cell.length_b   1.000
_cell.length_c   1.000
_cell.angle_alpha   90.00
_cell.angle_beta   90.00
_cell.angle_gamma   90.00
#
_symmetry.space_group_name_H-M   'P 1'
#
loop_
_entity.id
_entity.type
_entity.pdbx_description
1 polymer ?
#
loop_
_entity_poly.entity_id
_entity_poly.type
_entity_poly.pdbx_seq_one_letter_code
_entity_poly.pdbx_strand_id
1 'polypeptide(L)'
;MATRTNAKAKSKTPAKAPARKPAGASAKTGKATKPLIKKVAGTGKVLDELKSLAKELNKAAKGLSTKSGAGNPKEVSAILGNVERMTADAANKSLLEAEAAKQVVASSLDTLSKNWSRQEIEASLKAVSGHLTNIIVAQEFQDLAGQALRKAMKALVGAIIVVEGGGPTEEARLSQKEIDGLLKDLMP
;
A
#
# COMPACT_ATOMS: atom_id res chain seq x y z
N MET A 1 -28.19 -51.76 -54.31
CA MET A 1 -28.84 -51.46 -55.62
C MET A 1 -29.49 -50.08 -55.51
N ALA A 2 -28.87 -49.05 -56.07
CA ALA A 2 -29.20 -48.49 -57.40
C ALA A 2 -30.66 -47.99 -57.45
N THR A 3 -30.94 -46.74 -57.06
CA THR A 3 -30.99 -45.50 -57.88
C THR A 3 -32.37 -45.16 -58.45
N ARG A 4 -32.72 -43.86 -58.31
CA ARG A 4 -33.59 -42.99 -59.13
C ARG A 4 -35.10 -43.03 -58.87
N THR A 5 -35.63 -41.87 -58.48
CA THR A 5 -36.48 -41.08 -59.38
C THR A 5 -36.17 -39.60 -59.22
N ASN A 6 -36.06 -38.90 -60.35
CA ASN A 6 -35.88 -37.45 -60.44
C ASN A 6 -36.95 -36.90 -61.39
N ALA A 7 -37.44 -35.71 -61.04
CA ALA A 7 -38.00 -34.65 -61.86
C ALA A 7 -39.39 -34.81 -62.54
N LYS A 8 -40.30 -33.91 -62.15
CA LYS A 8 -41.07 -33.11 -63.12
C LYS A 8 -40.96 -31.63 -62.75
N ALA A 9 -40.43 -30.86 -63.69
CA ALA A 9 -40.24 -29.41 -63.62
C ALA A 9 -41.25 -28.69 -64.52
N LYS A 10 -41.60 -27.45 -64.15
CA LYS A 10 -41.80 -26.21 -64.97
C LYS A 10 -42.83 -25.30 -64.26
N SER A 11 -42.44 -24.24 -63.56
CA SER A 11 -41.80 -22.96 -63.96
C SER A 11 -42.82 -21.84 -64.27
N LYS A 12 -42.83 -20.80 -63.44
CA LYS A 12 -43.04 -19.39 -63.85
C LYS A 12 -41.95 -18.54 -63.19
N THR A 13 -41.10 -17.93 -64.01
CA THR A 13 -40.08 -16.88 -63.76
C THR A 13 -40.69 -15.50 -64.08
N PRO A 14 -39.99 -14.33 -63.96
CA PRO A 14 -38.64 -13.98 -63.44
C PRO A 14 -38.73 -12.81 -62.38
N ALA A 15 -37.71 -12.16 -61.80
CA ALA A 15 -36.39 -11.78 -62.29
C ALA A 15 -35.46 -11.24 -61.16
N LYS A 16 -34.17 -11.57 -61.30
CA LYS A 16 -32.98 -10.69 -61.15
C LYS A 16 -32.55 -10.20 -59.75
N ALA A 17 -31.52 -10.88 -59.22
CA ALA A 17 -30.54 -10.31 -58.29
C ALA A 17 -29.70 -9.19 -58.96
N PRO A 18 -28.94 -8.39 -58.20
CA PRO A 18 -27.58 -8.84 -57.92
C PRO A 18 -27.06 -8.54 -56.51
N ALA A 19 -26.09 -9.36 -56.10
CA ALA A 19 -25.25 -9.21 -54.93
C ALA A 19 -24.45 -7.89 -54.94
N ARG A 20 -24.20 -7.33 -53.75
CA ARG A 20 -23.06 -6.44 -53.49
C ARG A 20 -22.32 -6.86 -52.21
N LYS A 21 -21.00 -7.03 -52.37
CA LYS A 21 -19.98 -7.22 -51.34
C LYS A 21 -19.67 -5.89 -50.60
N PRO A 22 -18.90 -5.92 -49.50
CA PRO A 22 -19.02 -4.98 -48.38
C PRO A 22 -18.27 -3.66 -48.59
N ALA A 23 -18.77 -2.60 -47.95
CA ALA A 23 -18.03 -1.36 -47.70
C ALA A 23 -18.13 -1.07 -46.20
N GLY A 24 -16.97 -0.85 -45.57
CA GLY A 24 -16.83 -0.70 -44.13
C GLY A 24 -17.12 0.70 -43.59
N ALA A 25 -16.89 0.79 -42.26
CA ALA A 25 -16.90 1.97 -41.38
C ALA A 25 -18.31 2.56 -41.11
N SER A 26 -18.75 2.80 -39.87
CA SER A 26 -18.04 3.00 -38.61
C SER A 26 -18.93 2.52 -37.46
N ALA A 27 -18.65 1.34 -36.93
CA ALA A 27 -19.16 0.97 -35.61
C ALA A 27 -18.35 1.80 -34.61
N LYS A 28 -19.01 2.78 -33.97
CA LYS A 28 -18.43 3.50 -32.84
C LYS A 28 -18.03 2.45 -31.81
N THR A 29 -16.73 2.21 -31.74
CA THR A 29 -16.08 1.45 -30.69
C THR A 29 -16.44 2.14 -29.38
N GLY A 30 -17.43 1.59 -28.69
CA GLY A 30 -17.54 1.75 -27.25
C GLY A 30 -16.19 1.31 -26.71
N LYS A 31 -15.37 2.28 -26.30
CA LYS A 31 -14.12 2.02 -25.60
C LYS A 31 -14.50 1.17 -24.42
N ALA A 32 -14.24 -0.13 -24.50
CA ALA A 32 -14.03 -0.95 -23.34
C ALA A 32 -12.93 -0.23 -22.55
N THR A 33 -13.33 0.48 -21.51
CA THR A 33 -12.43 0.96 -20.48
C THR A 33 -11.74 -0.27 -19.94
N LYS A 34 -10.54 -0.56 -20.47
CA LYS A 34 -9.59 -1.45 -19.83
C LYS A 34 -9.56 -1.04 -18.36
N PRO A 35 -9.65 -1.98 -17.40
CA PRO A 35 -9.37 -1.66 -16.02
C PRO A 35 -8.04 -0.94 -16.03
N LEU A 36 -8.03 0.29 -15.51
CA LEU A 36 -6.79 0.99 -15.24
C LEU A 36 -6.06 0.12 -14.22
N ILE A 37 -5.17 -0.75 -14.71
CA ILE A 37 -4.17 -1.36 -13.85
C ILE A 37 -3.37 -0.17 -13.36
N LYS A 38 -3.76 0.34 -12.19
CA LYS A 38 -2.95 1.28 -11.42
C LYS A 38 -1.59 0.63 -11.37
N LYS A 39 -0.63 1.24 -12.06
CA LYS A 39 0.75 0.76 -12.13
C LYS A 39 1.18 0.63 -10.68
N VAL A 40 1.21 -0.61 -10.17
CA VAL A 40 1.67 -0.90 -8.82
C VAL A 40 3.05 -0.26 -8.75
N ALA A 41 3.21 0.70 -7.84
CA ALA A 41 4.50 1.33 -7.64
C ALA A 41 5.50 0.18 -7.48
N GLY A 42 6.54 0.13 -8.33
CA GLY A 42 7.44 -1.01 -8.36
C GLY A 42 7.93 -1.29 -6.95
N THR A 43 7.89 -2.55 -6.52
CA THR A 43 8.22 -3.01 -5.15
C THR A 43 9.49 -2.36 -4.58
N GLY A 44 10.49 -2.07 -5.43
CA GLY A 44 11.70 -1.34 -5.02
C GLY A 44 11.45 0.08 -4.47
N LYS A 45 10.46 0.82 -4.99
CA LYS A 45 10.11 2.15 -4.48
C LYS A 45 9.57 2.10 -3.06
N VAL A 46 8.71 1.11 -2.77
CA VAL A 46 8.15 0.94 -1.41
C VAL A 46 9.24 0.58 -0.41
N LEU A 47 10.20 -0.26 -0.80
CA LEU A 47 11.38 -0.56 0.01
C LEU A 47 12.21 0.70 0.32
N ASP A 48 12.49 1.52 -0.69
CA ASP A 48 13.28 2.74 -0.52
C ASP A 48 12.58 3.76 0.38
N GLU A 49 11.26 3.89 0.23
CA GLU A 49 10.45 4.74 1.11
C GLU A 49 10.41 4.22 2.55
N LEU A 50 10.25 2.91 2.78
CA LEU A 50 10.31 2.30 4.12
C LEU A 50 11.69 2.50 4.76
N LYS A 51 12.77 2.39 3.97
CA LYS A 51 14.13 2.70 4.45
C LYS A 51 14.32 4.17 4.79
N SER A 52 13.71 5.08 4.02
CA SER A 52 13.76 6.52 4.33
C SER A 52 13.02 6.81 5.63
N LEU A 53 11.81 6.26 5.79
CA LEU A 53 11.06 6.33 7.04
C LEU A 53 11.88 5.78 8.20
N ALA A 54 12.54 4.63 8.05
CA ALA A 54 13.41 4.06 9.09
C ALA A 54 14.54 5.01 9.51
N LYS A 55 15.15 5.73 8.57
CA LYS A 55 16.19 6.73 8.86
C LYS A 55 15.63 7.92 9.62
N GLU A 56 14.47 8.43 9.21
CA GLU A 56 13.79 9.54 9.89
C GLU A 56 13.37 9.16 11.31
N LEU A 57 12.86 7.94 11.50
CA LEU A 57 12.46 7.43 12.81
C LEU A 57 13.66 7.31 13.74
N ASN A 58 14.81 6.84 13.23
CA ASN A 58 16.04 6.79 14.00
C ASN A 58 16.54 8.20 14.38
N LYS A 59 16.39 9.20 13.50
CA LYS A 59 16.70 10.60 13.85
C LYS A 59 15.78 11.12 14.95
N ALA A 60 14.47 10.88 14.84
CA ALA A 60 13.49 11.27 15.85
C ALA A 60 13.80 10.61 17.21
N ALA A 61 14.11 9.30 17.21
CA ALA A 61 14.49 8.55 18.41
C ALA A 61 15.82 9.04 19.05
N LYS A 62 16.79 9.48 18.22
CA LYS A 62 18.03 10.09 18.73
C LYS A 62 17.78 11.47 19.34
N GLY A 63 16.91 12.28 18.75
CA GLY A 63 16.50 13.58 19.32
C GLY A 63 15.96 13.44 20.73
N LEU A 64 15.13 12.40 20.96
CA LEU A 64 14.61 12.06 22.27
C LEU A 64 15.70 11.61 23.28
N SER A 65 16.80 11.03 22.80
CA SER A 65 17.90 10.58 23.67
C SER A 65 18.78 11.73 24.17
N THR A 66 18.55 12.96 23.70
CA THR A 66 19.27 14.15 24.17
C THR A 66 18.64 14.72 25.43
N LYS A 67 19.46 15.30 26.33
CA LYS A 67 18.98 15.91 27.59
C LYS A 67 17.94 17.00 27.36
N SER A 68 18.08 17.79 26.29
CA SER A 68 17.13 18.85 25.91
C SER A 68 15.82 18.28 25.40
N GLY A 69 15.88 17.27 24.51
CA GLY A 69 14.68 16.63 23.95
C GLY A 69 13.90 15.82 24.98
N ALA A 70 14.56 15.18 25.95
CA ALA A 70 13.90 14.44 27.03
C ALA A 70 13.36 15.34 28.16
N GLY A 71 13.87 16.57 28.27
CA GLY A 71 13.46 17.55 29.29
C GLY A 71 12.34 18.47 28.84
N ASN A 72 12.08 18.58 27.53
CA ASN A 72 11.03 19.43 26.98
C ASN A 72 9.81 18.60 26.54
N PRO A 73 8.72 18.57 27.33
CA PRO A 73 7.55 17.75 27.03
C PRO A 73 6.85 18.10 25.71
N LYS A 74 6.94 19.36 25.25
CA LYS A 74 6.40 19.77 23.93
C LYS A 74 7.16 19.13 22.77
N GLU A 75 8.49 19.04 22.89
CA GLU A 75 9.33 18.37 21.89
C GLU A 75 9.10 16.85 21.89
N VAL A 76 8.95 16.23 23.06
CA VAL A 76 8.62 14.81 23.17
C VAL A 76 7.29 14.49 22.51
N SER A 77 6.26 15.33 22.71
CA SER A 77 4.94 15.15 22.09
C SER A 77 4.99 15.28 20.57
N ALA A 78 5.76 16.25 20.05
CA ALA A 78 5.95 16.40 18.60
C ALA A 78 6.65 15.17 17.99
N ILE A 79 7.65 14.61 18.69
CA ILE A 79 8.32 13.37 18.28
C ILE A 79 7.35 12.19 18.29
N LEU A 80 6.51 12.06 19.32
CA LEU A 80 5.49 11.01 19.42
C LEU A 80 4.51 11.05 18.25
N GLY A 81 3.91 12.21 17.96
CA GLY A 81 2.98 12.35 16.84
C GLY A 81 3.64 12.13 15.47
N ASN A 82 4.92 12.45 15.33
CA ASN A 82 5.67 12.11 14.11
C ASN A 82 5.89 10.61 13.98
N VAL A 83 6.32 9.92 15.04
CA VAL A 83 6.52 8.47 15.04
C VAL A 83 5.20 7.73 14.78
N GLU A 84 4.09 8.19 15.36
CA GLU A 84 2.76 7.62 15.11
C GLU A 84 2.37 7.72 13.64
N ARG A 85 2.49 8.91 13.03
CA ARG A 85 2.20 9.12 11.60
C ARG A 85 3.05 8.20 10.70
N MET A 86 4.35 8.12 10.98
CA MET A 86 5.25 7.25 10.20
C MET A 86 4.91 5.76 10.37
N THR A 87 4.46 5.36 11.57
CA THR A 87 4.01 3.99 11.86
C THR A 87 2.75 3.65 11.07
N ALA A 88 1.79 4.58 11.02
CA ALA A 88 0.59 4.43 10.21
C ALA A 88 0.93 4.32 8.71
N ASP A 89 1.85 5.15 8.21
CA ASP A 89 2.29 5.10 6.81
C ASP A 89 2.98 3.78 6.46
N ALA A 90 3.87 3.28 7.33
CA ALA A 90 4.51 1.99 7.12
C ALA A 90 3.51 0.82 7.19
N ALA A 91 2.53 0.88 8.10
CA ALA A 91 1.46 -0.11 8.20
C ALA A 91 0.63 -0.18 6.92
N ASN A 92 0.21 0.98 6.41
CA ASN A 92 -0.56 1.09 5.17
C ASN A 92 0.22 0.53 3.97
N LYS A 93 1.53 0.83 3.88
CA LYS A 93 2.40 0.26 2.84
C LYS A 93 2.51 -1.25 2.93
N SER A 94 2.69 -1.79 4.14
CA SER A 94 2.72 -3.23 4.38
C SER A 94 1.42 -3.92 3.93
N LEU A 95 0.27 -3.31 4.24
CA LEU A 95 -1.04 -3.82 3.83
C LEU A 95 -1.20 -3.82 2.30
N LEU A 96 -0.81 -2.73 1.63
CA LEU A 96 -0.86 -2.64 0.16
C LEU A 96 0.04 -3.68 -0.52
N GLU A 97 1.23 -3.93 0.04
CA GLU A 97 2.15 -4.96 -0.47
C GLU A 97 1.58 -6.37 -0.27
N ALA A 98 0.88 -6.62 0.85
CA ALA A 98 0.20 -7.89 1.09
C ALA A 98 -0.97 -8.11 0.13
N GLU A 99 -1.75 -7.07 -0.16
CA GLU A 99 -2.82 -7.12 -1.16
C GLU A 99 -2.28 -7.37 -2.57
N ALA A 100 -1.19 -6.69 -2.95
CA ALA A 100 -0.53 -6.90 -4.24
C ALA A 100 0.02 -8.33 -4.37
N ALA A 101 0.68 -8.85 -3.32
CA ALA A 101 1.16 -10.23 -3.28
C ALA A 101 0.01 -11.24 -3.45
N LYS A 102 -1.10 -11.02 -2.73
CA LYS A 102 -2.30 -11.86 -2.84
C LYS A 102 -2.84 -11.86 -4.27
N GLN A 103 -2.85 -10.71 -4.94
CA GLN A 103 -3.32 -10.61 -6.31
C GLN A 103 -2.42 -11.38 -7.28
N VAL A 104 -1.09 -11.31 -7.11
CA VAL A 104 -0.12 -12.10 -7.91
C VAL A 104 -0.32 -13.60 -7.69
N VAL A 105 -0.53 -14.04 -6.45
CA VAL A 105 -0.80 -15.47 -6.16
C VAL A 105 -2.11 -15.92 -6.81
N ALA A 106 -3.19 -15.12 -6.67
CA ALA A 106 -4.48 -15.45 -7.26
C ALA A 106 -4.41 -15.53 -8.80
N SER A 107 -3.73 -14.57 -9.45
CA SER A 107 -3.54 -14.63 -10.90
C SER A 107 -2.69 -15.82 -11.33
N SER A 108 -1.67 -16.17 -10.55
CA SER A 108 -0.79 -17.32 -10.84
C SER A 108 -1.54 -18.64 -10.71
N LEU A 109 -2.43 -18.78 -9.71
CA LEU A 109 -3.27 -19.97 -9.56
C LEU A 109 -4.26 -20.11 -10.72
N ASP A 110 -4.83 -19.01 -11.21
CA ASP A 110 -5.71 -19.02 -12.39
C ASP A 110 -4.95 -19.45 -13.66
N THR A 111 -3.73 -18.97 -13.89
CA THR A 111 -2.90 -19.43 -15.01
C THR A 111 -2.46 -20.88 -14.85
N LEU A 112 -2.01 -21.29 -13.66
CA LEU A 112 -1.64 -22.68 -13.35
C LEU A 112 -2.78 -23.67 -13.62
N SER A 113 -4.03 -23.27 -13.38
CA SER A 113 -5.21 -24.10 -13.67
C SER A 113 -5.44 -24.34 -15.16
N LYS A 114 -4.88 -23.48 -16.03
CA LYS A 114 -5.07 -23.49 -17.49
C LYS A 114 -3.84 -24.00 -18.23
N ASN A 115 -2.65 -23.53 -17.86
CA ASN A 115 -1.37 -23.84 -18.49
C ASN A 115 -0.22 -23.81 -17.47
N TRP A 116 0.66 -24.81 -17.52
CA TRP A 116 1.84 -24.87 -16.66
C TRP A 116 3.06 -24.32 -17.37
N SER A 117 3.30 -23.01 -17.26
CA SER A 117 4.52 -22.36 -17.74
C SER A 117 5.51 -22.16 -16.60
N ARG A 118 6.65 -22.85 -16.65
CA ARG A 118 7.72 -22.69 -15.64
C ARG A 118 8.21 -21.24 -15.55
N GLN A 119 8.34 -20.57 -16.69
CA GLN A 119 8.82 -19.18 -16.74
C GLN A 119 7.87 -18.21 -16.03
N GLU A 120 6.56 -18.41 -16.17
CA GLU A 120 5.55 -17.59 -15.50
C GLU A 120 5.54 -17.85 -13.99
N ILE A 121 5.68 -19.12 -13.58
CA ILE A 121 5.77 -19.50 -12.16
C ILE A 121 6.99 -18.85 -11.50
N GLU A 122 8.16 -18.90 -12.15
CA GLU A 122 9.38 -18.25 -11.64
C GLU A 122 9.22 -16.73 -11.56
N ALA A 123 8.58 -16.10 -12.54
CA ALA A 123 8.31 -14.66 -12.52
C ALA A 123 7.36 -14.27 -11.37
N SER A 124 6.27 -15.01 -11.18
CA SER A 124 5.31 -14.80 -10.09
C SER A 124 5.94 -15.01 -8.72
N LEU A 125 6.75 -16.06 -8.55
CA LEU A 125 7.44 -16.32 -7.29
C LEU A 125 8.42 -15.19 -6.94
N LYS A 126 9.15 -14.68 -7.94
CA LYS A 126 10.04 -13.53 -7.76
C LYS A 126 9.27 -12.26 -7.37
N ALA A 127 8.10 -12.03 -7.97
CA ALA A 127 7.25 -10.90 -7.62
C ALA A 127 6.73 -11.01 -6.18
N VAL A 128 6.21 -12.19 -5.79
CA VAL A 128 5.75 -12.44 -4.41
C VAL A 128 6.89 -12.29 -3.40
N SER A 129 8.09 -12.79 -3.70
CA SER A 129 9.27 -12.61 -2.85
C SER A 129 9.64 -11.14 -2.65
N GLY A 130 9.48 -10.30 -3.67
CA GLY A 130 9.67 -8.85 -3.56
C GLY A 130 8.68 -8.20 -2.60
N HIS A 131 7.39 -8.52 -2.74
CA HIS A 131 6.35 -8.02 -1.83
C HIS A 131 6.56 -8.48 -0.38
N LEU A 132 6.93 -9.76 -0.17
CA LEU A 132 7.24 -10.29 1.16
C LEU A 132 8.42 -9.57 1.82
N THR A 133 9.46 -9.25 1.04
CA THR A 133 10.61 -8.47 1.55
C THR A 133 10.15 -7.10 2.06
N ASN A 134 9.29 -6.42 1.31
CA ASN A 134 8.75 -5.11 1.71
C ASN A 134 7.92 -5.20 2.99
N ILE A 135 7.10 -6.24 3.12
CA ILE A 135 6.28 -6.49 4.32
C ILE A 135 7.17 -6.70 5.54
N ILE A 136 8.22 -7.53 5.44
CA ILE A 136 9.15 -7.80 6.54
C ILE A 136 9.82 -6.48 6.99
N VAL A 137 10.34 -5.69 6.06
CA VAL A 137 10.97 -4.41 6.39
C VAL A 137 9.97 -3.43 7.03
N ALA A 138 8.72 -3.40 6.58
CA ALA A 138 7.68 -2.59 7.20
C ALA A 138 7.35 -3.04 8.64
N GLN A 139 7.38 -4.35 8.91
CA GLN A 139 7.19 -4.89 10.26
C GLN A 139 8.37 -4.56 11.18
N GLU A 140 9.60 -4.70 10.69
CA GLU A 140 10.80 -4.29 11.43
C GLU A 140 10.76 -2.79 11.77
N PHE A 141 10.28 -1.97 10.83
CA PHE A 141 10.04 -0.55 11.09
C PHE A 141 9.04 -0.33 12.23
N GLN A 142 7.93 -1.07 12.25
CA GLN A 142 6.93 -0.97 13.32
C GLN A 142 7.49 -1.37 14.68
N ASP A 143 8.36 -2.38 14.77
CA ASP A 143 9.01 -2.73 16.04
C ASP A 143 9.94 -1.62 16.53
N LEU A 144 10.77 -1.07 15.64
CA LEU A 144 11.62 0.09 15.95
C LEU A 144 10.80 1.31 16.38
N ALA A 145 9.67 1.55 15.71
CA ALA A 145 8.75 2.62 16.07
C ALA A 145 8.12 2.40 17.45
N GLY A 146 7.69 1.18 17.75
CA GLY A 146 7.18 0.82 19.07
C GLY A 146 8.21 1.03 20.18
N GLN A 147 9.48 0.73 19.92
CA GLN A 147 10.56 1.03 20.86
C GLN A 147 10.77 2.54 21.06
N ALA A 148 10.71 3.33 19.98
CA ALA A 148 10.81 4.79 20.05
C ALA A 148 9.64 5.42 20.82
N LEU A 149 8.40 4.98 20.55
CA LEU A 149 7.19 5.39 21.27
C LEU A 149 7.31 5.12 22.77
N ARG A 150 7.71 3.89 23.16
CA ARG A 150 7.89 3.52 24.58
C ARG A 150 8.92 4.42 25.27
N LYS A 151 10.04 4.71 24.62
CA LYS A 151 11.05 5.64 25.16
C LYS A 151 10.49 7.05 25.30
N ALA A 152 9.76 7.52 24.30
CA ALA A 152 9.21 8.87 24.28
C ALA A 152 8.14 9.06 25.35
N MET A 153 7.23 8.11 25.51
CA MET A 153 6.26 8.12 26.62
C MET A 153 6.96 8.14 27.98
N LYS A 154 8.01 7.33 28.18
CA LYS A 154 8.77 7.32 29.45
C LYS A 154 9.44 8.67 29.71
N ALA A 155 10.00 9.31 28.68
CA ALA A 155 10.60 10.63 28.78
C ALA A 155 9.55 11.71 29.09
N LEU A 156 8.38 11.66 28.44
CA LEU A 156 7.28 12.61 28.68
C LEU A 156 6.79 12.54 30.13
N VAL A 157 6.50 11.34 30.64
CA VAL A 157 6.08 11.13 32.03
C VAL A 157 7.18 11.56 32.99
N GLY A 158 8.44 11.24 32.70
CA GLY A 158 9.58 11.68 33.50
C GLY A 158 9.74 13.20 33.54
N ALA A 159 9.60 13.87 32.40
CA ALA A 159 9.66 15.32 32.30
C ALA A 159 8.52 15.97 33.10
N ILE A 160 7.28 15.50 32.97
CA ILE A 160 6.13 16.00 33.75
C ILE A 160 6.37 15.84 35.25
N ILE A 161 6.78 14.64 35.71
CA ILE A 161 7.03 14.37 37.14
C ILE A 161 8.20 15.21 37.68
N VAL A 162 9.31 15.33 36.95
CA VAL A 162 10.49 16.11 37.37
C VAL A 162 10.16 17.61 37.42
N VAL A 163 9.27 18.08 36.54
CA VAL A 163 8.77 19.45 36.52
C VAL A 163 7.83 19.74 37.70
N GLU A 164 7.00 18.78 38.11
CA GLU A 164 6.16 18.89 39.32
C GLU A 164 7.01 18.81 40.61
N GLY A 165 8.03 17.95 40.63
CA GLY A 165 8.88 17.66 41.80
C GLY A 165 9.99 18.67 42.14
N GLY A 166 10.17 19.74 41.35
CA GLY A 166 11.06 20.85 41.70
C GLY A 166 12.51 20.79 41.18
N GLY A 167 12.72 20.42 39.90
CA GLY A 167 13.99 20.62 39.18
C GLY A 167 14.16 22.03 38.56
N PRO A 168 15.38 22.45 38.15
CA PRO A 168 15.76 23.85 38.04
C PRO A 168 15.10 24.57 36.85
N THR A 169 14.61 25.79 37.12
CA THR A 169 13.90 26.78 36.28
C THR A 169 12.38 26.60 36.15
N GLU A 170 11.64 27.57 36.72
CA GLU A 170 10.18 27.71 36.60
C GLU A 170 9.70 27.91 35.15
N GLU A 171 10.60 28.23 34.23
CA GLU A 171 10.30 28.47 32.80
C GLU A 171 9.94 27.19 32.03
N ALA A 172 10.30 26.00 32.56
CA ALA A 172 9.94 24.70 31.98
C ALA A 172 8.70 24.07 32.64
N ARG A 173 8.08 24.75 33.62
CA ARG A 173 6.82 24.29 34.23
C ARG A 173 5.66 24.46 33.26
N LEU A 174 5.26 23.34 32.65
CA LEU A 174 3.99 23.28 31.95
C LEU A 174 2.86 23.62 32.92
N SER A 175 2.01 24.56 32.54
CA SER A 175 0.78 24.79 33.30
C SER A 175 -0.17 23.58 33.15
N GLN A 176 -1.06 23.37 34.12
CA GLN A 176 -2.07 22.32 34.05
C GLN A 176 -2.86 22.33 32.71
N LYS A 177 -3.16 23.51 32.16
CA LYS A 177 -3.82 23.64 30.85
C LYS A 177 -2.96 23.13 29.69
N GLU A 178 -1.64 23.31 29.75
CA GLU A 178 -0.73 22.79 28.73
C GLU A 178 -0.55 21.28 28.89
N ILE A 179 -0.55 20.77 30.12
CA ILE A 179 -0.54 19.33 30.41
C ILE A 179 -1.83 18.68 29.87
N ASP A 180 -2.99 19.27 30.15
CA ASP A 180 -4.29 18.78 29.67
C ASP A 180 -4.38 18.85 28.13
N GLY A 181 -3.83 19.90 27.52
CA GLY A 181 -3.74 20.04 26.06
C GLY A 181 -2.83 18.97 25.44
N LEU A 182 -1.66 18.74 26.03
CA LEU A 182 -0.72 17.70 25.60
C LEU A 182 -1.34 16.30 25.74
N LEU A 183 -2.02 16.00 26.85
CA LEU A 183 -2.72 14.75 27.06
C LEU A 183 -3.82 14.53 26.03
N LYS A 184 -4.57 15.58 25.68
CA LYS A 184 -5.62 15.54 24.67
C LYS A 184 -5.08 15.34 23.24
N ASP A 185 -3.95 15.96 22.92
CA ASP A 185 -3.31 15.79 21.61
C ASP A 185 -2.64 14.41 21.49
N LEU A 186 -2.25 13.79 22.60
CA LEU A 186 -1.58 12.49 22.64
C LEU A 186 -2.55 11.31 22.80
N MET A 187 -3.72 11.53 23.38
CA MET A 187 -4.83 10.57 23.51
C MET A 187 -6.09 11.16 22.87
N PRO A 188 -6.30 10.96 21.56
CA PRO A 188 -7.58 11.25 20.91
C PRO A 188 -8.71 10.33 21.37
#